data_AF-G0MSV5-F1
#
_entry.id   AF-G0MSV5-F1
#
_cell.length_a   1.000
_cell.length_b   1.000
_cell.length_c   1.000
_cell.angle_alpha   90.00
_cell.angle_beta   90.00
_cell.angle_gamma   90.00
#
_symmetry.space_group_name_H-M   'P 1'
#
loop_
_entity.id
_entity.type
_entity.pdbx_description
1 polymer ?
#
loop_
_entity_poly.entity_id
_entity_poly.type
_entity_poly.pdbx_seq_one_letter_code
_entity_poly.pdbx_strand_id
1 'polypeptide(L)'
;MIVLSGERVGAFSVVCKDTDEAARVVSQVKILIRPLYSNPPVHGARIASRILSDPALNKQWLGDVKLMADRIITMRTQLKDLLAKEGSTRNWEHITNQIGMFCFTGINPQQVEKLIKEHSVYLTKDGRISVAGISSNNVAYLAHALHQVTK
;
A
#
# COMPACT_ATOMS: atom_id res chain seq x y z
N MET A 1 15.53 5.23 -0.56
CA MET A 1 14.10 4.87 -0.48
C MET A 1 13.19 5.98 -1.00
N ILE A 2 12.60 5.81 -2.19
CA ILE A 2 11.62 6.76 -2.75
C ILE A 2 10.27 6.52 -2.05
N VAL A 3 9.97 7.31 -1.02
CA VAL A 3 8.61 7.45 -0.48
C VAL A 3 8.19 8.90 -0.67
N LEU A 4 7.84 9.24 -1.92
CA LEU A 4 7.56 10.60 -2.38
C LEU A 4 6.10 11.02 -2.19
N SER A 5 5.45 10.57 -1.11
CA SER A 5 4.01 10.79 -0.89
C SER A 5 3.62 12.27 -0.88
N GLY A 6 4.47 13.13 -0.30
CA GLY A 6 4.28 14.58 -0.26
C GLY A 6 4.67 15.32 -1.55
N GLU A 7 5.53 14.73 -2.38
CA GLU A 7 6.09 15.37 -3.60
C GLU A 7 5.17 15.26 -4.83
N ARG A 8 4.03 14.57 -4.68
CA ARG A 8 2.95 14.46 -5.69
C ARG A 8 3.45 13.98 -7.06
N VAL A 9 4.34 12.98 -7.06
CA VAL A 9 4.95 12.43 -8.27
C VAL A 9 4.09 11.30 -8.84
N GLY A 10 3.77 11.39 -10.14
CA GLY A 10 3.08 10.36 -10.90
C GLY A 10 3.19 10.61 -12.40
N ALA A 11 2.72 9.66 -13.20
CA ALA A 11 2.64 9.80 -14.65
C ALA A 11 1.29 9.25 -15.15
N PHE A 12 0.76 9.86 -16.20
CA PHE A 12 -0.41 9.38 -16.93
C PHE A 12 0.03 8.96 -18.34
N SER A 13 -0.37 7.77 -18.77
CA SER A 13 0.05 7.19 -20.04
C SER A 13 -1.17 6.72 -20.84
N VAL A 14 -1.18 7.02 -22.14
CA VAL A 14 -2.17 6.54 -23.11
C VAL A 14 -1.43 5.82 -24.22
N VAL A 15 -1.74 4.54 -24.42
CA VAL A 15 -1.20 3.77 -25.55
C VAL A 15 -2.04 4.07 -26.77
N CYS A 16 -1.41 4.57 -27.82
CA CYS A 16 -2.05 4.96 -29.08
C CYS A 16 -1.62 4.03 -30.21
N LYS A 17 -2.39 3.98 -31.30
CA LYS A 17 -2.09 3.12 -32.45
C LYS A 17 -0.74 3.45 -33.09
N ASP A 18 -0.43 4.74 -33.22
CA ASP A 18 0.78 5.26 -33.87
C ASP A 18 1.21 6.60 -33.27
N THR A 19 2.33 7.13 -33.74
CA THR A 19 2.93 8.38 -33.25
C THR A 19 2.07 9.61 -33.55
N ASP A 20 1.29 9.58 -34.62
CA ASP A 20 0.43 10.68 -35.04
C ASP A 20 -0.80 10.78 -34.12
N GLU A 21 -1.42 9.65 -33.79
CA GLU A 21 -2.45 9.57 -32.76
C GLU A 21 -1.93 9.98 -31.38
N ALA A 22 -0.74 9.53 -30.99
CA ALA A 22 -0.13 9.93 -29.73
C ALA A 22 0.08 11.45 -29.64
N ALA A 23 0.53 12.09 -30.71
CA ALA A 23 0.71 13.54 -30.76
C ALA A 23 -0.64 14.28 -30.58
N ARG A 24 -1.70 13.81 -31.24
CA ARG A 24 -3.06 14.35 -31.05
C ARG A 24 -3.53 14.20 -29.62
N VAL A 25 -3.39 13.02 -29.00
CA VAL A 25 -3.79 12.79 -27.61
C VAL A 25 -3.02 13.69 -26.65
N VAL A 26 -1.70 13.80 -26.81
CA VAL A 26 -0.85 14.67 -25.97
C VAL A 26 -1.28 16.13 -26.09
N SER A 27 -1.69 16.61 -27.27
CA SER A 27 -2.20 17.98 -27.45
C SER A 27 -3.43 18.25 -26.59
N GLN A 28 -4.38 17.30 -26.56
CA GLN A 28 -5.63 17.43 -25.80
C GLN A 28 -5.38 17.33 -24.29
N VAL A 29 -4.50 16.42 -23.86
CA VAL A 29 -4.12 16.30 -22.44
C VAL A 29 -3.45 17.60 -21.94
N LYS A 30 -2.61 18.26 -22.75
CA LYS A 30 -2.02 19.56 -22.40
C LYS A 30 -3.08 20.65 -22.24
N ILE A 31 -4.09 20.68 -23.10
CA ILE A 31 -5.23 21.61 -22.99
C ILE A 31 -5.98 21.39 -21.67
N LEU A 32 -6.18 20.14 -21.24
CA LEU A 32 -6.84 19.81 -19.98
C LEU A 32 -5.99 20.16 -18.75
N ILE A 33 -4.69 19.92 -18.78
CA ILE A 33 -3.79 20.19 -17.65
C ILE A 33 -3.67 21.69 -17.35
N ARG A 34 -3.63 22.52 -18.39
CA ARG A 34 -3.40 23.96 -18.28
C ARG A 34 -4.38 24.67 -17.32
N PRO A 35 -5.72 24.49 -17.42
CA PRO A 35 -6.67 25.08 -16.47
C PRO A 35 -6.75 24.36 -15.13
N LEU A 36 -6.31 23.09 -15.02
CA LEU A 36 -6.34 22.35 -13.75
C LEU A 36 -5.27 22.84 -12.78
N TYR A 37 -4.02 22.93 -13.24
CA TYR A 37 -2.89 23.30 -12.40
C TYR A 37 -1.71 23.92 -13.19
N SER A 38 -1.93 24.33 -14.44
CA SER A 38 -0.91 24.89 -15.36
C SER A 38 0.19 23.90 -15.75
N ASN A 39 1.08 23.55 -14.82
CA ASN A 39 2.20 22.64 -15.03
C ASN A 39 2.56 21.90 -13.71
N PRO A 40 3.09 20.67 -13.79
CA PRO A 40 3.34 19.85 -12.60
C PRO A 40 4.58 20.30 -11.81
N PRO A 41 4.66 19.97 -10.50
CA PRO A 41 5.84 20.25 -9.68
C PRO A 41 7.07 19.46 -10.17
N VAL A 42 8.23 20.12 -10.18
CA VAL A 42 9.46 19.59 -10.80
C VAL A 42 10.32 18.72 -9.87
N HIS A 43 10.28 18.96 -8.55
CA HIS A 43 11.25 18.40 -7.62
C HIS A 43 11.21 16.87 -7.56
N GLY A 44 10.06 16.30 -7.21
CA GLY A 44 9.91 14.86 -7.15
C GLY A 44 10.08 14.15 -8.51
N ALA A 45 9.71 14.80 -9.62
CA ALA A 45 9.96 14.28 -10.96
C ALA A 45 11.47 14.17 -11.26
N ARG A 46 12.28 15.14 -10.83
CA ARG A 46 13.75 15.09 -10.96
C ARG A 46 14.36 13.98 -10.12
N ILE A 47 13.89 13.76 -8.89
CA ILE A 47 14.36 12.66 -8.03
C ILE A 47 14.09 11.31 -8.71
N ALA A 48 12.83 11.09 -9.13
CA ALA A 48 12.45 9.86 -9.82
C ALA A 48 13.27 9.66 -11.10
N SER A 49 13.40 10.70 -11.93
CA SER A 49 14.21 10.64 -13.15
C SER A 49 15.67 10.28 -12.86
N ARG A 50 16.30 10.90 -11.85
CA ARG A 50 17.69 10.60 -11.48
C ARG A 50 17.87 9.15 -11.03
N ILE A 51 16.97 8.64 -10.20
CA ILE A 51 17.06 7.27 -9.70
C ILE A 51 16.80 6.25 -10.82
N LEU A 52 15.85 6.52 -11.71
CA LEU A 52 15.49 5.59 -12.78
C LEU A 52 16.50 5.59 -13.94
N SER A 53 17.21 6.70 -14.18
CA SER A 53 18.15 6.83 -15.30
C SER A 53 19.59 6.41 -14.95
N ASP A 54 19.92 6.31 -13.66
CA ASP A 54 21.23 5.85 -13.17
C ASP A 54 21.15 4.37 -12.78
N PRO A 55 21.88 3.45 -13.46
CA PRO A 55 21.77 2.02 -13.20
C PRO A 55 22.08 1.59 -11.77
N ALA A 56 23.02 2.28 -11.10
CA ALA A 56 23.39 1.95 -9.73
C ALA A 56 22.27 2.37 -8.76
N LEU A 57 21.73 3.58 -8.93
CA LEU A 57 20.60 4.06 -8.13
C LEU A 57 19.33 3.26 -8.38
N ASN A 58 19.06 2.88 -9.62
CA ASN A 58 17.90 2.06 -9.97
C ASN A 58 17.97 0.69 -9.29
N LYS A 59 19.14 0.03 -9.36
CA LYS A 59 19.37 -1.26 -8.69
C LYS A 59 19.17 -1.15 -7.17
N GLN A 60 19.73 -0.11 -6.55
CA GLN A 60 19.53 0.14 -5.13
C GLN A 60 18.05 0.35 -4.80
N TRP A 61 17.35 1.18 -5.57
CA TRP A 61 15.93 1.45 -5.35
C TRP A 61 15.05 0.20 -5.50
N LEU A 62 15.31 -0.65 -6.50
CA LEU A 62 14.60 -1.93 -6.64
C LEU A 62 14.85 -2.86 -5.43
N GLY A 63 16.08 -2.86 -4.89
CA GLY A 63 16.42 -3.55 -3.65
C GLY A 63 15.63 -3.03 -2.44
N ASP A 64 15.58 -1.71 -2.26
CA ASP A 64 14.78 -1.06 -1.20
C ASP A 64 13.28 -1.43 -1.32
N VAL A 65 12.73 -1.41 -2.54
CA VAL A 65 11.33 -1.76 -2.80
C VAL A 65 11.06 -3.23 -2.48
N LYS A 66 11.96 -4.14 -2.87
CA LYS A 66 11.86 -5.55 -2.53
C LYS A 66 11.88 -5.78 -1.02
N LEU A 67 12.79 -5.12 -0.30
CA LEU A 67 12.86 -5.21 1.17
C LEU A 67 11.54 -4.80 1.83
N MET A 68 10.92 -3.71 1.35
CA MET A 68 9.61 -3.27 1.85
C MET A 68 8.51 -4.30 1.55
N ALA A 69 8.47 -4.86 0.34
CA ALA A 69 7.51 -5.87 -0.05
C ALA A 69 7.66 -7.16 0.79
N ASP A 70 8.89 -7.64 0.97
CA ASP A 70 9.20 -8.83 1.76
C ASP A 70 8.77 -8.65 3.22
N ARG A 71 8.95 -7.45 3.79
CA ARG A 71 8.46 -7.14 5.14
C ARG A 71 6.93 -7.23 5.23
N ILE A 72 6.20 -6.71 4.24
CA ILE A 72 4.73 -6.81 4.20
C ILE A 72 4.28 -8.27 4.14
N ILE A 73 4.93 -9.09 3.30
CA ILE A 73 4.65 -10.54 3.19
C ILE A 73 4.92 -11.25 4.52
N THR A 74 6.03 -10.90 5.18
CA THR A 74 6.40 -11.46 6.49
C THR A 74 5.34 -11.13 7.54
N MET A 75 4.88 -9.88 7.63
CA MET A 75 3.84 -9.47 8.59
C MET A 75 2.50 -10.15 8.33
N ARG A 76 2.12 -10.39 7.06
CA ARG A 76 0.91 -11.15 6.71
C ARG A 76 0.98 -12.59 7.22
N THR A 77 2.12 -13.25 6.98
CA THR A 77 2.35 -14.63 7.41
C THR A 77 2.32 -14.73 8.93
N GLN A 78 3.09 -13.87 9.62
CA GLN A 78 3.11 -13.85 11.08
C GLN A 78 1.75 -13.57 11.71
N LEU A 79 0.96 -12.65 11.15
CA LEU A 79 -0.38 -12.38 11.68
C LEU A 79 -1.30 -13.60 11.56
N LYS A 80 -1.30 -14.27 10.41
CA LYS A 80 -2.09 -15.50 10.21
C LYS A 80 -1.67 -16.61 11.17
N ASP A 81 -0.36 -16.85 11.29
CA ASP A 81 0.18 -17.91 12.15
C ASP A 81 -0.12 -17.65 13.63
N LEU A 82 -0.02 -16.39 14.07
CA LEU A 82 -0.35 -16.00 15.44
C LEU A 82 -1.85 -16.09 15.71
N LEU A 83 -2.72 -15.77 14.76
CA LEU A 83 -4.16 -15.99 14.90
C LEU A 83 -4.52 -17.47 15.09
N ALA A 84 -3.84 -18.36 14.36
CA ALA A 84 -3.98 -19.80 14.55
C ALA A 84 -3.46 -20.23 15.93
N LYS A 85 -2.31 -19.69 16.37
CA LYS A 85 -1.72 -19.97 17.69
C LYS A 85 -2.59 -19.49 18.85
N GLU A 86 -3.28 -18.36 18.71
CA GLU A 86 -4.25 -17.84 19.69
C GLU A 86 -5.52 -18.71 19.77
N GLY A 87 -5.72 -19.66 18.85
CA GLY A 87 -6.87 -20.58 18.87
C GLY A 87 -8.05 -20.12 18.01
N SER A 88 -7.85 -19.21 17.05
CA SER A 88 -8.92 -18.80 16.14
C SER A 88 -9.35 -19.96 15.23
N THR A 89 -10.65 -20.24 15.18
CA THR A 89 -11.26 -21.27 14.32
C THR A 89 -11.68 -20.75 12.94
N ARG A 90 -11.55 -19.44 12.70
CA ARG A 90 -11.89 -18.81 11.43
C ARG A 90 -10.82 -19.07 10.37
N ASN A 91 -11.22 -19.13 9.09
CA ASN A 91 -10.26 -19.13 7.99
C ASN A 91 -9.67 -17.72 7.81
N TRP A 92 -8.35 -17.60 7.96
CA TRP A 92 -7.58 -16.37 7.79
C TRP A 92 -6.63 -16.39 6.57
N GLU A 93 -6.78 -17.36 5.65
CA GLU A 93 -5.95 -17.49 4.44
C GLU A 93 -5.99 -16.25 3.54
N HIS A 94 -7.09 -15.49 3.56
CA HIS A 94 -7.17 -14.24 2.81
C HIS A 94 -6.12 -13.21 3.24
N ILE A 95 -5.60 -13.26 4.48
CA ILE A 95 -4.51 -12.38 4.92
C ILE A 95 -3.25 -12.64 4.09
N THR A 96 -2.95 -13.90 3.77
CA THR A 96 -1.77 -14.28 2.98
C THR A 96 -2.03 -14.28 1.47
N ASN A 97 -3.29 -14.48 1.04
CA ASN A 97 -3.65 -14.49 -0.38
C ASN A 97 -3.81 -13.06 -0.96
N GLN A 98 -4.14 -12.08 -0.13
CA GLN A 98 -4.21 -10.68 -0.55
C GLN A 98 -2.82 -10.07 -0.74
N ILE A 99 -2.71 -9.18 -1.73
CA ILE A 99 -1.44 -8.55 -2.14
C ILE A 99 -1.43 -7.06 -1.76
N GLY A 100 -0.24 -6.54 -1.48
CA GLY A 100 -0.01 -5.11 -1.25
C GLY A 100 -0.10 -4.71 0.22
N MET A 101 -0.16 -3.41 0.48
CA MET A 101 -0.07 -2.85 1.84
C MET A 101 -1.36 -2.97 2.66
N PHE A 102 -2.51 -3.16 2.02
CA PHE A 102 -3.81 -3.19 2.68
C PHE A 102 -4.37 -4.59 2.74
N CYS A 103 -5.03 -4.92 3.86
CA CYS A 103 -5.70 -6.19 4.03
C CYS A 103 -7.13 -5.95 4.49
N PHE A 104 -8.12 -6.48 3.78
CA PHE A 104 -9.47 -6.61 4.29
C PHE A 104 -9.51 -7.82 5.21
N THR A 105 -9.72 -7.59 6.51
CA THR A 105 -9.67 -8.65 7.51
C THR A 105 -10.96 -9.49 7.54
N GLY A 106 -12.07 -8.97 7.01
CA GLY A 106 -13.37 -9.67 7.01
C GLY A 106 -14.14 -9.56 8.32
N ILE A 107 -13.69 -8.72 9.26
CA ILE A 107 -14.43 -8.40 10.48
C ILE A 107 -15.51 -7.34 10.19
N ASN A 108 -16.59 -7.37 10.96
CA ASN A 108 -17.71 -6.45 10.78
C ASN A 108 -17.50 -5.12 11.54
N PRO A 109 -18.32 -4.08 11.29
CA PRO A 109 -18.17 -2.78 11.97
C PRO A 109 -18.24 -2.87 13.50
N GLN A 110 -19.04 -3.77 14.06
CA GLN A 110 -19.14 -3.96 15.51
C GLN A 110 -17.83 -4.50 16.09
N GLN A 111 -17.17 -5.42 15.39
CA GLN A 111 -15.86 -5.96 15.76
C GLN A 111 -14.75 -4.90 15.62
N VAL A 112 -14.83 -4.04 14.59
CA VAL A 112 -13.93 -2.88 14.44
C VAL A 112 -14.07 -1.94 15.64
N GLU A 113 -15.30 -1.63 16.06
CA GLU A 113 -15.51 -0.76 17.22
C GLU A 113 -14.95 -1.34 18.52
N LYS A 114 -15.09 -2.65 18.73
CA LYS A 114 -14.49 -3.33 19.88
C LYS A 114 -12.96 -3.27 19.84
N LEU A 115 -12.34 -3.51 18.69
CA LEU A 115 -10.88 -3.36 18.53
C LEU A 115 -10.39 -1.96 18.91
N ILE A 116 -11.13 -0.92 18.51
CA ILE A 116 -10.78 0.47 18.83
C ILE A 116 -10.97 0.73 20.33
N LYS A 117 -12.14 0.40 20.89
CA LYS A 117 -12.51 0.75 22.27
C LYS A 117 -11.76 -0.06 23.33
N GLU A 118 -11.61 -1.36 23.11
CA GLU A 118 -11.07 -2.30 24.10
C GLU A 118 -9.57 -2.54 23.92
N HIS A 119 -9.07 -2.43 22.68
CA HIS A 119 -7.69 -2.77 22.35
C HIS A 119 -6.87 -1.61 21.76
N SER A 120 -7.47 -0.44 21.54
CA SER A 120 -6.77 0.71 20.93
C SER A 120 -6.12 0.38 19.57
N VAL A 121 -6.74 -0.53 18.80
CA VAL A 121 -6.30 -0.90 17.45
C VAL A 121 -7.17 -0.16 16.43
N TYR A 122 -6.57 0.76 15.68
CA TYR A 122 -7.28 1.64 14.75
C TYR A 122 -7.23 1.13 13.31
N LEU A 123 -8.39 1.06 12.68
CA LEU A 123 -8.62 0.57 11.33
C LEU A 123 -9.89 1.19 10.75
N THR A 124 -10.09 1.08 9.43
CA THR A 124 -11.31 1.61 8.80
C THR A 124 -12.53 0.73 9.10
N LYS A 125 -13.72 1.34 9.11
CA LYS A 125 -14.99 0.67 9.48
C LYS A 125 -15.35 -0.54 8.60
N ASP A 126 -14.77 -0.62 7.41
CA ASP A 126 -14.88 -1.74 6.46
C ASP A 126 -13.93 -2.91 6.79
N GLY A 127 -13.23 -2.86 7.93
CA GLY A 127 -12.31 -3.91 8.38
C GLY A 127 -10.97 -3.92 7.64
N ARG A 128 -10.65 -2.88 6.84
CA ARG A 128 -9.37 -2.75 6.15
C ARG A 128 -8.28 -2.24 7.10
N ILE A 129 -7.19 -3.00 7.20
CA ILE A 129 -5.98 -2.63 7.95
C ILE A 129 -4.85 -2.25 7.00
N SER A 130 -3.94 -1.40 7.47
CA SER A 130 -2.64 -1.19 6.84
C SER A 130 -1.63 -2.19 7.43
N VAL A 131 -1.25 -3.19 6.65
CA VAL A 131 -0.20 -4.16 7.01
C VAL A 131 1.13 -3.44 7.23
N ALA A 132 1.33 -2.28 6.60
CA ALA A 132 2.51 -1.47 6.82
C ALA A 132 2.66 -0.99 8.27
N GLY A 133 1.56 -0.83 9.02
CA GLY A 133 1.56 -0.48 10.44
C GLY A 133 1.87 -1.64 11.39
N ILE A 134 1.94 -2.87 10.87
CA ILE A 134 2.30 -4.06 11.64
C ILE A 134 3.82 -4.18 11.73
N SER A 135 4.31 -4.53 12.90
CA SER A 135 5.72 -4.78 13.20
C SER A 135 5.86 -6.05 14.04
N SER A 136 7.08 -6.59 14.13
CA SER A 136 7.40 -7.70 15.02
C SER A 136 6.98 -7.45 16.49
N ASN A 137 6.95 -6.19 16.90
CA ASN A 137 6.65 -5.80 18.29
C ASN A 137 5.15 -5.75 18.58
N ASN A 138 4.30 -5.58 17.56
CA ASN A 138 2.85 -5.40 17.75
C ASN A 138 2.00 -6.50 17.11
N VAL A 139 2.55 -7.35 16.23
CA VAL A 139 1.78 -8.36 15.49
C VAL A 139 1.11 -9.38 16.42
N ALA A 140 1.77 -9.77 17.52
CA ALA A 140 1.18 -10.67 18.51
C ALA A 140 -0.01 -10.03 19.24
N TYR A 141 0.14 -8.76 19.65
CA TYR A 141 -0.96 -8.01 20.27
C TYR A 141 -2.15 -7.85 19.31
N LEU A 142 -1.87 -7.56 18.04
CA LEU A 142 -2.91 -7.47 17.01
C LEU A 142 -3.64 -8.80 16.81
N ALA A 143 -2.90 -9.92 16.73
CA ALA A 143 -3.48 -11.26 16.59
C ALA A 143 -4.39 -11.59 17.79
N HIS A 144 -3.91 -11.32 19.01
CA HIS A 144 -4.69 -11.49 20.23
C HIS A 144 -5.98 -10.66 20.21
N ALA A 145 -5.88 -9.36 19.95
CA ALA A 145 -7.04 -8.46 19.89
C ALA A 145 -8.05 -8.89 18.82
N LEU A 146 -7.58 -9.26 17.62
CA LEU A 146 -8.43 -9.78 16.56
C LEU A 146 -9.13 -11.08 16.98
N HIS A 147 -8.42 -11.99 17.65
CA HIS A 147 -9.04 -13.20 18.17
C HIS A 147 -10.11 -12.89 19.22
N GLN A 148 -9.85 -12.00 20.18
CA GLN A 148 -10.80 -11.64 21.24
C GLN A 148 -12.13 -11.08 20.69
N VAL A 149 -12.09 -10.30 19.61
CA VAL A 149 -13.32 -9.74 19.01
C VAL A 149 -13.99 -10.66 17.99
N THR A 150 -13.34 -11.75 17.57
CA THR A 150 -13.85 -12.68 16.53
C THR A 150 -14.15 -14.09 17.00
N LYS A 151 -13.85 -14.43 18.25
CA LYS A 151 -14.26 -15.68 18.89
C LYS A 151 -15.78 -15.77 19.07
#